data_AF-A0A7V5MQ58-F1
#
_entry.id   AF-A0A7V5MQ58-F1
#
_cell.length_a   1.000
_cell.length_b   1.000
_cell.length_c   1.000
_cell.angle_alpha   90.00
_cell.angle_beta   90.00
_cell.angle_gamma   90.00
#
_symmetry.space_group_name_H-M   'P 1'
#
loop_
_entity.id
_entity.type
_entity.pdbx_description
1 polymer ?
#
loop_
_entity_poly.entity_id
_entity_poly.type
_entity_poly.pdbx_seq_one_letter_code
_entity_poly.pdbx_strand_id
1 'polypeptide(L)'
;MTKKKPLAHNVGAAPHAPNGLPDIIRRRQGRRRKETAMERRYPPIGRAGLTLPELLVTLALLSLIATQAVPLLNGLLARHRLDQAVTAVRLALMEVRRAAFASGRDRSLAIRTGTDWRVGCSCRREVACTPCVSAQHHPHVRLLAQRPDSGRVRFDGLRGLASPASLVFACGRWR
;
A
#
# COMPACT_ATOMS: atom_id res chain seq x y z
N MET A 1 -4.07 -52.15 -1.55
CA MET A 1 -2.84 -51.92 -0.77
C MET A 1 -1.77 -51.32 -1.67
N THR A 2 -1.66 -49.99 -1.73
CA THR A 2 -0.70 -49.31 -2.62
C THR A 2 0.15 -48.33 -1.82
N LYS A 3 1.47 -48.53 -1.92
CA LYS A 3 2.55 -47.93 -1.14
C LYS A 3 2.58 -46.40 -1.24
N LYS A 4 2.53 -45.76 -0.08
CA LYS A 4 2.73 -44.33 0.16
C LYS A 4 4.24 -44.04 0.14
N LYS A 5 4.72 -43.22 -0.81
CA LYS A 5 6.14 -42.81 -0.93
C LYS A 5 6.28 -41.40 -0.33
N PRO A 6 7.10 -41.17 0.71
CA PRO A 6 7.31 -39.84 1.26
C PRO A 6 8.34 -39.08 0.40
N LEU A 7 7.96 -37.90 -0.11
CA LEU A 7 8.88 -36.98 -0.77
C LEU A 7 9.54 -36.09 0.30
N ALA A 8 10.87 -36.12 0.32
CA ALA A 8 11.72 -35.34 1.20
C ALA A 8 11.56 -33.84 0.95
N HIS A 9 11.35 -33.09 2.03
CA HIS A 9 11.34 -31.63 2.03
C HIS A 9 12.79 -31.13 2.01
N ASN A 10 13.20 -30.54 0.89
CA ASN A 10 14.51 -29.94 0.71
C ASN A 10 14.48 -28.52 1.31
N VAL A 11 15.20 -28.31 2.41
CA VAL A 11 15.31 -27.03 3.11
C VAL A 11 16.38 -26.19 2.39
N GLY A 12 15.92 -25.27 1.54
CA GLY A 12 16.76 -24.36 0.77
C GLY A 12 17.39 -23.28 1.65
N ALA A 13 18.72 -23.26 1.61
CA ALA A 13 19.66 -22.35 2.25
C ALA A 13 19.29 -20.86 2.15
N ALA A 14 19.47 -20.16 3.28
CA ALA A 14 19.45 -18.71 3.37
C ALA A 14 20.72 -18.09 2.75
N PRO A 15 20.62 -16.98 1.99
CA PRO A 15 21.80 -16.24 1.56
C PRO A 15 22.35 -15.37 2.70
N HIS A 16 23.60 -15.64 3.05
CA HIS A 16 24.49 -14.80 3.83
C HIS A 16 24.54 -13.37 3.28
N ALA A 17 24.33 -12.38 4.13
CA ALA A 17 24.72 -10.99 3.86
C ALA A 17 26.07 -10.69 4.54
N PRO A 18 27.01 -10.02 3.86
CA PRO A 18 28.35 -9.77 4.37
C PRO A 18 28.39 -8.63 5.40
N ASN A 19 28.96 -8.96 6.58
CA ASN A 19 29.52 -7.99 7.52
C ASN A 19 30.74 -7.32 6.87
N GLY A 20 30.73 -6.00 6.76
CA GLY A 20 31.86 -5.26 6.21
C GLY A 20 31.67 -3.75 6.30
N LEU A 21 31.69 -3.21 7.52
CA LEU A 21 31.87 -1.78 7.74
C LEU A 21 33.38 -1.51 7.91
N PRO A 22 34.01 -0.66 7.06
CA PRO A 22 35.42 -0.34 7.21
C PRO A 22 35.66 0.56 8.43
N ASP A 23 36.41 0.00 9.38
CA ASP A 23 37.03 0.67 10.52
C ASP A 23 38.23 1.50 10.05
N ILE A 24 37.97 2.72 9.59
CA ILE A 24 39.03 3.67 9.26
C ILE A 24 38.58 5.06 9.70
N ILE A 25 39.06 5.50 10.85
CA ILE A 25 39.81 6.75 11.07
C ILE A 25 39.98 6.89 12.60
N ARG A 26 41.01 6.22 13.10
CA ARG A 26 41.59 6.45 14.42
C ARG A 26 42.92 7.17 14.18
N ARG A 27 42.98 8.48 14.49
CA ARG A 27 44.17 9.26 14.94
C ARG A 27 44.01 10.74 14.57
N ARG A 28 43.78 11.57 15.58
CA ARG A 28 44.49 12.85 15.81
C ARG A 28 44.15 13.36 17.20
N GLN A 29 44.72 12.69 18.21
CA GLN A 29 45.01 13.35 19.48
C GLN A 29 46.20 14.29 19.27
N GLY A 30 46.11 15.50 19.80
CA GLY A 30 47.27 16.38 19.96
C GLY A 30 47.15 17.75 19.30
N ARG A 31 46.29 18.62 19.84
CA ARG A 31 46.64 20.04 19.96
C ARG A 31 45.87 20.67 21.11
N ARG A 32 46.58 20.77 22.24
CA ARG A 32 46.35 21.77 23.30
C ARG A 32 46.14 23.13 22.63
N ARG A 33 44.90 23.61 22.59
CA ARG A 33 44.64 25.03 22.40
C ARG A 33 44.26 25.57 23.76
N LYS A 34 45.20 26.35 24.31
CA LYS A 34 45.04 27.06 25.56
C LYS A 34 43.79 27.92 25.50
N GLU A 35 43.07 27.87 26.61
CA GLU A 35 42.01 28.77 27.05
C GLU A 35 42.22 30.19 26.53
N THR A 36 41.34 30.63 25.64
CA THR A 36 40.80 31.98 25.75
C THR A 36 39.36 31.80 26.18
N ALA A 37 39.15 32.10 27.46
CA ALA A 37 37.86 32.25 28.10
C ALA A 37 37.04 33.30 27.33
N MET A 38 36.39 32.89 26.26
CA MET A 38 35.21 33.54 25.76
C MET A 38 34.04 32.82 26.40
N GLU A 39 33.84 33.16 27.66
CA GLU A 39 32.66 32.87 28.45
C GLU A 39 31.48 33.47 27.67
N ARG A 40 30.93 32.67 26.75
CA ARG A 40 29.59 32.88 26.23
C ARG A 40 28.71 32.81 27.46
N ARG A 41 28.41 33.97 28.03
CA ARG A 41 27.24 34.19 28.88
C ARG A 41 26.04 33.78 28.05
N TYR A 42 25.74 32.49 28.03
CA TYR A 42 24.40 32.04 27.72
C TYR A 42 23.55 32.69 28.81
N PRO A 43 22.67 33.65 28.46
CA PRO A 43 21.73 34.14 29.44
C PRO A 43 21.00 32.90 29.99
N PRO A 44 20.79 32.82 31.31
CA PRO A 44 20.03 31.73 31.87
C PRO A 44 18.71 31.72 31.11
N ILE A 45 18.43 30.63 30.40
CA ILE A 45 17.11 30.37 29.84
C ILE A 45 16.24 30.16 31.06
N GLY A 46 15.73 31.27 31.61
CA GLY A 46 14.81 31.25 32.72
C GLY A 46 13.69 30.30 32.35
N ARG A 47 13.24 29.48 33.31
CA ARG A 47 12.05 28.65 33.15
C ARG A 47 10.83 29.57 33.02
N ALA A 48 10.67 30.18 31.86
CA ALA A 48 9.54 31.03 31.53
C ALA A 48 8.34 30.10 31.31
N GLY A 49 7.39 30.14 32.24
CA GLY A 49 6.09 29.53 32.02
C GLY A 49 5.33 30.32 30.96
N LEU A 50 4.56 29.61 30.12
CA LEU A 50 3.61 30.23 29.20
C LEU A 50 2.63 31.10 29.99
N THR A 51 2.47 32.35 29.57
CA THR A 51 1.41 33.19 30.14
C THR A 51 0.04 32.72 29.64
N LEU A 52 -1.02 32.98 30.41
CA LEU A 52 -2.40 32.65 30.01
C LEU A 52 -2.76 33.19 28.60
N PRO A 53 -2.50 34.46 28.25
CA PRO A 53 -2.81 34.96 26.90
C PRO A 53 -1.97 34.27 25.82
N GLU A 54 -0.71 33.93 26.08
CA GLU A 54 0.14 33.22 25.13
C GLU A 54 -0.37 31.79 24.88
N LEU A 55 -0.87 31.11 25.91
CA LEU A 55 -1.52 29.81 25.75
C LEU A 55 -2.79 29.93 24.89
N LEU A 56 -3.61 30.96 25.08
CA LEU A 56 -4.81 31.17 24.26
C LEU A 56 -4.47 31.45 22.79
N VAL A 57 -3.46 32.27 22.54
CA VAL A 57 -3.00 32.58 21.17
C VAL A 57 -2.41 31.34 20.50
N THR A 58 -1.61 30.55 21.21
CA THR A 58 -1.05 29.30 20.66
C THR A 58 -2.13 28.28 20.34
N LEU A 59 -3.13 28.12 21.21
CA LEU A 59 -4.30 27.25 20.93
C LEU A 59 -5.12 27.75 19.75
N ALA A 60 -5.34 29.06 19.63
CA ALA A 60 -6.03 29.65 18.49
C ALA A 60 -5.29 29.37 17.17
N LEU A 61 -3.96 29.55 17.16
CA LEU A 61 -3.10 29.23 16.01
C LEU A 61 -3.15 27.73 15.68
N LEU A 62 -3.06 26.86 16.67
CA LEU A 62 -3.14 25.41 16.48
C LEU A 62 -4.50 25.00 15.90
N SER A 63 -5.59 25.61 16.36
CA SER A 63 -6.93 25.33 15.83
C SER A 63 -7.02 25.71 14.35
N LEU A 64 -6.48 26.88 13.96
CA LEU A 64 -6.45 27.33 12.57
C LEU A 64 -5.67 26.36 11.69
N ILE A 65 -4.47 25.95 12.13
CA ILE A 65 -3.64 24.98 11.40
C ILE A 65 -4.37 23.63 11.28
N ALA A 66 -4.98 23.15 12.36
CA ALA A 66 -5.69 21.87 12.38
C ALA A 66 -6.83 21.84 11.36
N THR A 67 -7.60 22.92 11.21
CA THR A 67 -8.70 22.98 10.22
C THR A 67 -8.22 22.84 8.77
N GLN A 68 -7.01 23.28 8.47
CA GLN A 68 -6.42 23.18 7.13
C GLN A 68 -5.71 21.85 6.89
N ALA A 69 -5.17 21.22 7.94
CA ALA A 69 -4.46 19.94 7.85
C ALA A 69 -5.40 18.75 7.57
N VAL A 70 -6.62 18.76 8.11
CA VAL A 70 -7.60 17.67 7.96
C VAL A 70 -7.94 17.34 6.49
N PRO A 71 -8.31 18.28 5.61
CA PRO A 71 -8.63 17.96 4.21
C PRO A 71 -7.42 17.38 3.45
N LEU A 72 -6.20 17.82 3.77
CA LEU A 72 -4.98 17.30 3.15
C LEU A 72 -4.76 15.83 3.52
N LEU A 73 -4.88 15.50 4.82
CA LEU A 73 -4.76 14.12 5.30
C LEU A 73 -5.84 13.21 4.70
N ASN A 74 -7.07 13.71 4.58
CA ASN A 74 -8.16 12.96 3.92
C ASN A 74 -7.86 12.67 2.45
N GLY A 75 -7.27 13.61 1.72
CA GLY A 75 -6.86 13.41 0.32
C GLY A 75 -5.77 12.34 0.17
N LEU A 76 -4.76 12.35 1.05
CA LEU A 76 -3.70 11.34 1.06
C LEU A 76 -4.25 9.94 1.37
N LEU A 77 -5.12 9.84 2.38
CA LEU A 77 -5.75 8.57 2.76
C LEU A 77 -6.66 8.03 1.65
N ALA A 78 -7.40 8.89 0.95
CA ALA A 78 -8.24 8.50 -0.18
C ALA A 78 -7.40 7.94 -1.35
N ARG A 79 -6.27 8.57 -1.66
CA ARG A 79 -5.34 8.08 -2.68
C ARG A 79 -4.77 6.71 -2.33
N HIS A 80 -4.33 6.54 -1.07
CA HIS A 80 -3.81 5.26 -0.61
C HIS A 80 -4.85 4.14 -0.71
N ARG A 81 -6.09 4.38 -0.29
CA ARG A 81 -7.19 3.40 -0.40
C ARG A 81 -7.48 3.02 -1.85
N LEU A 82 -7.47 4.01 -2.75
CA LEU A 82 -7.68 3.78 -4.18
C LEU A 82 -6.53 2.95 -4.77
N ASP A 83 -5.28 3.26 -4.43
CA ASP A 83 -4.10 2.53 -4.89
C ASP A 83 -4.11 1.07 -4.42
N GLN A 84 -4.49 0.83 -3.16
CA GLN A 84 -4.67 -0.52 -2.63
C GLN A 84 -5.74 -1.31 -3.40
N ALA A 85 -6.89 -0.70 -3.69
CA ALA A 85 -7.96 -1.36 -4.45
C ALA A 85 -7.54 -1.67 -5.89
N VAL A 86 -6.89 -0.71 -6.58
CA VAL A 86 -6.37 -0.89 -7.94
C VAL A 86 -5.31 -1.99 -7.97
N THR A 87 -4.41 -2.01 -6.98
CA THR A 87 -3.37 -3.04 -6.86
C THR A 87 -3.99 -4.42 -6.64
N ALA A 88 -4.97 -4.55 -5.74
CA ALA A 88 -5.68 -5.81 -5.52
C ALA A 88 -6.38 -6.32 -6.79
N VAL A 89 -7.06 -5.43 -7.53
CA VAL A 89 -7.70 -5.77 -8.81
C VAL A 89 -6.67 -6.17 -9.86
N ARG A 90 -5.55 -5.45 -9.95
CA ARG A 90 -4.45 -5.79 -10.87
C ARG A 90 -3.88 -7.17 -10.57
N LEU A 91 -3.67 -7.50 -9.30
CA LEU A 91 -3.20 -8.83 -8.88
C LEU A 91 -4.20 -9.92 -9.26
N ALA A 92 -5.51 -9.70 -9.03
CA ALA A 92 -6.54 -10.65 -9.43
C ALA A 92 -6.59 -10.86 -10.96
N LEU A 93 -6.44 -9.80 -11.76
CA LEU A 93 -6.37 -9.91 -13.22
C LEU A 93 -5.13 -10.68 -13.69
N MET A 94 -3.97 -10.43 -13.07
CA MET A 94 -2.73 -11.16 -13.37
C MET A 94 -2.85 -12.63 -13.00
N GLU A 95 -3.53 -12.96 -11.91
CA GLU A 95 -3.78 -14.34 -11.51
C GLU A 95 -4.67 -15.08 -12.50
N VAL A 96 -5.79 -14.47 -12.94
CA VAL A 96 -6.64 -15.08 -13.99
C VAL A 96 -5.88 -15.24 -15.30
N ARG A 97 -5.05 -14.25 -15.67
CA ARG A 97 -4.20 -14.33 -16.85
C ARG A 97 -3.26 -15.54 -16.78
N ARG A 98 -2.56 -15.71 -15.66
CA ARG A 98 -1.68 -16.86 -15.42
C ARG A 98 -2.44 -18.17 -15.48
N ALA A 99 -3.62 -18.24 -14.86
CA ALA A 99 -4.46 -19.43 -14.88
C ALA A 99 -4.97 -19.77 -16.29
N ALA A 100 -5.34 -18.77 -17.10
CA ALA A 100 -5.73 -18.96 -18.50
C ALA A 100 -4.57 -19.57 -19.30
N PHE A 101 -3.39 -18.93 -19.23
CA PHE A 101 -2.19 -19.38 -19.93
C PHE A 101 -1.74 -20.79 -19.49
N ALA A 102 -1.66 -21.04 -18.18
CA ALA A 102 -1.25 -22.33 -17.64
C ALA A 102 -2.23 -23.46 -18.01
N SER A 103 -3.52 -23.14 -18.15
CA SER A 103 -4.53 -24.13 -18.54
C SER A 103 -4.69 -24.31 -20.05
N GLY A 104 -4.08 -23.45 -20.87
CA GLY A 104 -4.28 -23.44 -22.32
C GLY A 104 -5.74 -23.19 -22.74
N ARG A 105 -6.58 -22.69 -21.83
CA ARG A 105 -8.02 -22.48 -22.03
C ARG A 105 -8.40 -21.06 -21.69
N ASP A 106 -9.34 -20.54 -22.47
CA ASP A 106 -9.88 -19.21 -22.22
C ASP A 106 -10.55 -19.13 -20.86
N ARG A 107 -10.30 -18.03 -20.16
CA ARG A 107 -10.93 -17.72 -18.88
C ARG A 107 -11.65 -16.39 -18.99
N SER A 108 -12.72 -16.24 -18.22
CA SER A 108 -13.39 -14.95 -18.09
C SER A 108 -13.49 -14.57 -16.62
N LEU A 109 -13.28 -13.29 -16.36
CA LEU A 109 -13.42 -12.70 -15.05
C LEU A 109 -14.67 -11.82 -15.04
N ALA A 110 -15.58 -12.09 -14.10
CA ALA A 110 -16.78 -11.29 -13.91
C ALA A 110 -16.47 -10.00 -13.13
N ILE A 111 -17.04 -8.90 -13.57
CA ILE A 111 -16.93 -7.56 -13.00
C ILE A 111 -18.35 -7.04 -12.78
N ARG A 112 -18.61 -6.59 -11.57
CA ARG A 112 -19.85 -5.97 -11.16
C ARG A 112 -19.53 -4.58 -10.65
N THR A 113 -20.18 -3.56 -11.22
CA THR A 113 -20.08 -2.16 -10.80
C THR A 113 -21.05 -1.85 -9.67
N GLY A 114 -20.99 -0.62 -9.12
CA GLY A 114 -21.93 -0.12 -8.12
C GLY A 114 -21.34 -0.05 -6.70
N THR A 115 -22.23 -0.02 -5.71
CA THR A 115 -21.87 0.10 -4.28
C THR A 115 -21.28 -1.19 -3.70
N ASP A 116 -21.78 -2.34 -4.15
CA ASP A 116 -21.25 -3.67 -3.85
C ASP A 116 -20.51 -4.21 -5.08
N TRP A 117 -19.54 -3.42 -5.57
CA TRP A 117 -18.74 -3.81 -6.71
C TRP A 117 -17.87 -5.03 -6.36
N ARG A 118 -17.64 -5.87 -7.37
CA ARG A 118 -16.94 -7.15 -7.23
C ARG A 118 -16.16 -7.48 -8.50
N VAL A 119 -14.96 -8.02 -8.34
CA VAL A 119 -14.04 -8.42 -9.42
C VAL A 119 -13.56 -9.85 -9.12
N GLY A 120 -13.79 -10.80 -10.03
CA GLY A 120 -13.27 -12.16 -9.91
C GLY A 120 -14.13 -13.15 -9.13
N CYS A 121 -15.29 -12.73 -8.60
CA CYS A 121 -16.09 -13.52 -7.66
C CYS A 121 -17.03 -14.55 -8.34
N SER A 122 -16.66 -15.09 -9.49
CA SER A 122 -17.48 -16.08 -10.22
C SER A 122 -17.21 -17.49 -9.71
N CYS A 123 -17.60 -17.78 -8.47
CA CYS A 123 -17.55 -19.12 -7.93
C CYS A 123 -18.93 -19.61 -7.55
N ARG A 124 -19.42 -20.63 -8.26
CA ARG A 124 -20.65 -21.34 -7.89
C ARG A 124 -20.37 -22.73 -7.29
N ARG A 125 -19.18 -23.32 -7.50
CA ARG A 125 -18.77 -24.65 -6.98
C ARG A 125 -17.23 -24.82 -6.96
N GLU A 126 -16.63 -24.59 -5.79
CA GLU A 126 -15.76 -25.51 -5.03
C GLU A 126 -14.69 -26.41 -5.69
N VAL A 127 -13.78 -25.87 -6.53
CA VAL A 127 -12.47 -26.57 -6.71
C VAL A 127 -11.26 -25.63 -6.75
N ALA A 128 -11.37 -24.41 -7.31
CA ALA A 128 -10.32 -23.40 -7.20
C ALA A 128 -10.90 -22.02 -7.49
N CYS A 129 -11.21 -21.27 -6.44
CA CYS A 129 -11.71 -19.92 -6.60
C CYS A 129 -10.58 -18.93 -6.78
N THR A 130 -10.67 -18.15 -7.85
CA THR A 130 -9.87 -16.94 -8.00
C THR A 130 -10.16 -16.02 -6.81
N PRO A 131 -9.14 -15.39 -6.20
CA PRO A 131 -9.35 -14.41 -5.15
C PRO A 131 -10.35 -13.33 -5.59
N CYS A 132 -11.39 -13.14 -4.80
CA CYS A 132 -12.45 -12.17 -5.03
C CYS A 132 -12.04 -10.84 -4.43
N VAL A 133 -12.00 -9.79 -5.25
CA VAL A 133 -11.80 -8.42 -4.79
C VAL A 133 -13.16 -7.74 -4.76
N SER A 134 -13.53 -7.18 -3.62
CA SER A 134 -14.88 -6.63 -3.40
C SER A 134 -14.86 -5.33 -2.61
N ALA A 135 -15.96 -4.60 -2.69
CA ALA A 135 -16.22 -3.39 -1.90
C ALA A 135 -16.08 -3.62 -0.38
N GLN A 136 -16.29 -4.84 0.11
CA GLN A 136 -16.19 -5.17 1.54
C GLN A 136 -14.75 -5.01 2.06
N HIS A 137 -13.75 -5.35 1.26
CA HIS A 137 -12.33 -5.23 1.62
C HIS A 137 -11.77 -3.83 1.37
N HIS A 138 -12.46 -3.03 0.55
CA HIS A 138 -12.07 -1.67 0.19
C HIS A 138 -13.23 -0.71 0.45
N PRO A 139 -13.61 -0.50 1.73
CA PRO A 139 -14.65 0.44 2.07
C PRO A 139 -14.24 1.84 1.57
N HIS A 140 -15.19 2.59 1.01
CA HIS A 140 -15.02 3.92 0.41
C HIS A 140 -14.50 3.96 -1.04
N VAL A 141 -14.11 2.84 -1.64
CA VAL A 141 -13.82 2.77 -3.08
C VAL A 141 -15.07 2.30 -3.81
N ARG A 142 -15.37 2.93 -4.95
CA ARG A 142 -16.44 2.51 -5.88
C ARG A 142 -15.86 2.26 -7.27
N LEU A 143 -16.38 1.23 -7.94
CA LEU A 143 -16.17 1.03 -9.37
C LEU A 143 -17.29 1.75 -10.13
N LEU A 144 -16.95 2.90 -10.72
CA LEU A 144 -17.89 3.81 -11.38
C LEU A 144 -18.27 3.30 -12.77
N ALA A 145 -17.28 2.87 -13.54
CA ALA A 145 -17.47 2.44 -14.91
C ALA A 145 -16.61 1.22 -15.21
N GLN A 146 -17.12 0.40 -16.11
CA GLN A 146 -16.41 -0.71 -16.71
C GLN A 146 -16.63 -0.67 -18.22
N ARG A 147 -15.61 -1.01 -18.99
CA ARG A 147 -15.75 -1.31 -20.41
C ARG A 147 -15.07 -2.67 -20.66
N PRO A 148 -15.68 -3.59 -21.42
CA PRO A 148 -17.03 -3.53 -21.97
C PRO A 148 -18.13 -3.60 -20.89
N ASP A 149 -19.33 -3.07 -21.20
CA ASP A 149 -20.47 -3.03 -20.27
C ASP A 149 -21.02 -4.42 -19.91
N SER A 150 -20.59 -5.46 -20.63
CA SER A 150 -20.94 -6.86 -20.37
C SER A 150 -20.51 -7.35 -18.98
N GLY A 151 -19.64 -6.62 -18.29
CA GLY A 151 -19.15 -7.00 -16.96
C GLY A 151 -18.31 -8.27 -17.00
N ARG A 152 -17.67 -8.54 -18.14
CA ARG A 152 -16.77 -9.69 -18.29
C ARG A 152 -15.52 -9.28 -19.06
N VAL A 153 -14.37 -9.67 -18.54
CA VAL A 153 -13.07 -9.58 -19.22
C VAL A 153 -12.63 -10.99 -19.58
N ARG A 154 -12.39 -11.25 -20.87
CA ARG A 154 -11.93 -12.54 -21.36
C ARG A 154 -10.41 -12.53 -21.48
N PHE A 155 -9.79 -13.66 -21.14
CA PHE A 155 -8.38 -13.92 -21.29
C PHE A 155 -8.21 -15.12 -22.21
N ASP A 156 -7.43 -14.94 -23.29
CA ASP A 156 -7.05 -15.99 -24.23
C ASP A 156 -6.11 -17.00 -23.55
N GLY A 157 -6.43 -18.29 -23.63
CA GLY A 157 -5.64 -19.37 -23.03
C GLY A 157 -4.29 -19.63 -23.71
N LEU A 158 -4.14 -19.28 -24.98
CA LEU A 158 -2.91 -19.49 -25.75
C LEU A 158 -1.91 -18.35 -25.54
N ARG A 159 -2.41 -17.11 -25.49
CA ARG A 159 -1.55 -15.90 -25.44
C ARG A 159 -1.59 -15.19 -24.09
N GLY A 160 -2.54 -15.53 -23.22
CA GLY A 160 -2.82 -14.78 -22.00
C GLY A 160 -3.25 -13.34 -22.27
N LEU A 161 -3.75 -13.01 -23.48
CA LEU A 161 -4.17 -11.65 -23.81
C LEU A 161 -5.55 -11.38 -23.22
N ALA A 162 -5.71 -10.23 -22.57
CA ALA A 162 -6.99 -9.76 -22.12
C ALA A 162 -7.75 -9.09 -23.28
N SER A 163 -9.07 -9.30 -23.35
CA SER A 163 -9.95 -8.46 -24.16
C SER A 163 -9.82 -7.00 -23.71
N PRO A 164 -9.87 -6.01 -24.64
CA PRO A 164 -9.77 -4.60 -24.29
C PRO A 164 -10.78 -4.24 -23.20
N ALA A 165 -10.28 -3.73 -22.07
CA ALA A 165 -11.12 -3.39 -20.94
C ALA A 165 -10.57 -2.18 -20.18
N SER A 166 -11.47 -1.36 -19.64
CA SER A 166 -11.13 -0.25 -18.74
C SER A 166 -12.00 -0.30 -17.49
N LEU A 167 -11.41 0.02 -16.34
CA LEU A 167 -12.08 0.06 -15.05
C LEU A 167 -11.79 1.41 -14.40
N VAL A 168 -12.85 2.11 -14.01
CA VAL A 168 -12.74 3.44 -13.39
C VAL A 168 -13.12 3.35 -11.93
N PHE A 169 -12.14 3.55 -11.06
CA PHE A 169 -12.34 3.59 -9.63
C PHE A 169 -12.36 5.02 -9.12
N ALA A 170 -13.16 5.27 -8.10
CA ALA A 170 -13.17 6.54 -7.39
C ALA A 170 -13.28 6.30 -5.88
N CYS A 171 -12.67 7.18 -5.10
CA CYS A 171 -12.69 7.17 -3.64
C CYS A 171 -13.34 8.46 -3.13
N GLY A 172 -14.32 8.36 -2.24
CA GLY A 172 -14.98 9.55 -1.70
C GLY A 172 -16.28 9.28 -0.95
N ARG A 173 -16.80 10.33 -0.31
CA ARG A 173 -18.17 10.35 0.22
C ARG A 173 -19.11 10.67 -0.92
N TRP A 174 -20.02 9.74 -1.19
CA TRP A 174 -21.10 9.91 -2.14
C TRP A 174 -22.36 10.13 -1.30
N ARG A 175 -22.86 11.36 -1.29
CA ARG A 175 -24.21 11.66 -0.81
C ARG A 175 -25.15 11.63 -2.00
#